data_AF-A0A124SHD6-F1
#
_entry.id   AF-A0A124SHD6-F1
#
_cell.length_a   1.000
_cell.length_b   1.000
_cell.length_c   1.000
_cell.angle_alpha   90.00
_cell.angle_beta   90.00
_cell.angle_gamma   90.00
#
_symmetry.space_group_name_H-M   'P 1'
#
loop_
_entity.id
_entity.type
_entity.pdbx_description
1 polymer ?
#
loop_
_entity_poly.entity_id
_entity_poly.type
_entity_poly.pdbx_seq_one_letter_code
_entity_poly.pdbx_strand_id
1 'polypeptide(L)'
;MVTGGKSLKKFHDLVCKDCKDIKLTYFIMIFASVHFVLSHLPNFNSISGVSLAAAVMSLSYSTIAWSASVKKGVQPDVQYGYKASTVTGTVFNFFNALGEIAFAYAGHNVVLEIQATIPSTPEKPSKGPMWKGVVVAYIVVALCYFPVALIGYWMYGNAVSDNILISLEKPTWLIAMANLFVVVHVIGSYQIYAMPVFDMIETVLVKKLHFTPSFTLRFITRNTYVALTMFIGICFPFFGGLLGFFGGFAFAPTTYFLPCVIWLSIYKPKKWSLSWIINWICIVFGVVLMVLSPIGGLRQLILDAKTYEFFN
;
A
#
# COMPACT_ATOMS: atom_id res chain seq x y z
N MET A 1 4.24 7.86 -2.11
CA MET A 1 4.23 9.21 -2.73
C MET A 1 2.82 9.79 -2.79
N VAL A 2 1.92 9.28 -3.62
CA VAL A 2 0.57 9.87 -3.85
C VAL A 2 -0.24 10.04 -2.57
N THR A 3 -0.38 8.98 -1.76
CA THR A 3 -1.16 9.01 -0.50
C THR A 3 -0.63 10.06 0.48
N GLY A 4 0.68 10.11 0.68
CA GLY A 4 1.33 11.09 1.56
C GLY A 4 1.11 12.53 1.09
N GLY A 5 1.26 12.79 -0.21
CA GLY A 5 1.00 14.12 -0.80
C GLY A 5 -0.47 14.54 -0.68
N LYS A 6 -1.42 13.63 -0.96
CA LYS A 6 -2.87 13.89 -0.81
C LYS A 6 -3.25 14.19 0.64
N SER A 7 -2.71 13.45 1.60
CA SER A 7 -2.95 13.68 3.02
C SER A 7 -2.32 14.99 3.52
N LEU A 8 -1.13 15.35 3.06
CA LEU A 8 -0.53 16.66 3.35
C LEU A 8 -1.36 17.81 2.78
N LYS A 9 -1.81 17.71 1.51
CA LYS A 9 -2.71 18.71 0.91
C LYS A 9 -3.98 18.85 1.74
N LYS A 10 -4.63 17.73 2.09
CA LYS A 10 -5.86 17.75 2.86
C LYS A 10 -5.66 18.37 4.25
N PHE A 11 -4.54 18.09 4.92
CA PHE A 11 -4.21 18.75 6.18
C PHE A 11 -4.08 20.27 6.00
N HIS A 12 -3.32 20.71 5.00
CA HIS A 12 -3.14 22.13 4.70
C HIS A 12 -4.47 22.83 4.43
N ASP A 13 -5.31 22.27 3.56
CA ASP A 13 -6.60 22.85 3.17
C ASP A 13 -7.59 22.93 4.35
N LEU A 14 -7.46 22.06 5.35
CA LEU A 14 -8.30 22.07 6.54
C LEU A 14 -7.84 23.08 7.60
N VAL A 15 -6.53 23.31 7.72
CA VAL A 15 -5.93 24.20 8.74
C VAL A 15 -5.83 25.64 8.25
N CYS A 16 -5.49 25.85 6.97
CA CYS A 16 -5.36 27.18 6.39
C CYS A 16 -6.45 27.45 5.35
N LYS A 17 -7.60 27.95 5.81
CA LYS A 17 -8.76 28.25 4.95
C LYS A 17 -8.54 29.45 4.01
N ASP A 18 -7.69 30.38 4.41
CA ASP A 18 -7.39 31.62 3.66
C ASP A 18 -6.05 31.55 2.90
N CYS A 19 -5.40 30.38 2.87
CA CYS A 19 -4.18 30.17 2.09
C CYS A 19 -4.47 30.06 0.59
N LYS A 20 -3.48 30.41 -0.24
CA LYS A 20 -3.53 30.12 -1.68
C LYS A 20 -3.65 28.61 -1.90
N ASP A 21 -4.46 28.20 -2.87
CA ASP A 21 -4.53 26.80 -3.26
C ASP A 21 -3.19 26.37 -3.88
N ILE A 22 -2.58 25.36 -3.27
CA ILE A 22 -1.29 24.81 -3.68
C ILE A 22 -1.56 23.49 -4.40
N LYS A 23 -0.96 23.30 -5.57
CA LYS A 23 -1.17 22.08 -6.38
C LYS A 23 -0.69 20.84 -5.64
N LEU A 24 -1.37 19.71 -5.89
CA LEU A 24 -1.00 18.40 -5.32
C LEU A 24 0.46 18.02 -5.62
N THR A 25 0.97 18.39 -6.80
CA THR A 25 2.38 18.19 -7.20
C THR A 25 3.37 18.71 -6.17
N TYR A 26 3.13 19.91 -5.61
CA TYR A 26 4.02 20.47 -4.59
C TYR A 26 3.95 19.69 -3.28
N PHE A 27 2.77 19.25 -2.86
CA PHE A 27 2.64 18.41 -1.67
C PHE A 27 3.30 17.04 -1.84
N ILE A 28 3.28 16.46 -3.05
CA ILE A 28 4.02 15.23 -3.35
C ILE A 28 5.53 15.48 -3.27
N MET A 29 6.03 16.61 -3.77
CA MET A 29 7.45 16.99 -3.64
C MET A 29 7.86 17.22 -2.19
N ILE A 30 7.04 17.92 -1.39
CA ILE A 30 7.28 18.13 0.05
C ILE A 30 7.33 16.77 0.75
N PHE A 31 6.37 15.88 0.48
CA PHE A 31 6.38 14.53 1.03
C PHE A 31 7.65 13.75 0.63
N ALA A 32 8.04 13.82 -0.64
CA ALA A 32 9.23 13.14 -1.17
C ALA A 32 10.54 13.69 -0.60
N SER A 33 10.61 14.97 -0.20
CA SER A 33 11.82 15.58 0.40
C SER A 33 12.31 14.81 1.62
N VAL A 34 11.40 14.32 2.45
CA VAL A 34 11.72 13.50 3.64
C VAL A 34 12.40 12.19 3.24
N HIS A 35 11.99 11.60 2.11
CA HIS A 35 12.54 10.33 1.62
C HIS A 35 13.95 10.46 1.05
N PHE A 36 14.31 11.61 0.49
CA PHE A 36 15.70 11.88 0.09
C PHE A 36 16.64 11.83 1.30
N VAL A 37 16.19 12.24 2.49
CA VAL A 37 17.00 12.11 3.72
C VAL A 37 16.94 10.68 4.25
N LEU A 38 15.74 10.14 4.52
CA LEU A 38 15.57 8.86 5.20
C LEU A 38 16.06 7.64 4.41
N SER A 39 16.09 7.71 3.07
CA SER A 39 16.59 6.61 2.23
C SER A 39 18.07 6.28 2.48
N HIS A 40 18.83 7.19 3.09
CA HIS A 40 20.24 6.98 3.42
C HIS A 40 20.45 6.17 4.70
N LEU A 41 19.38 5.78 5.42
CA LEU A 41 19.50 4.88 6.56
C LEU A 41 20.13 3.53 6.14
N PRO A 42 20.99 2.93 6.98
CA PRO A 42 21.89 1.88 6.53
C PRO A 42 21.21 0.54 6.27
N ASN A 43 20.20 0.17 7.07
CA ASN A 43 19.50 -1.13 6.98
C ASN A 43 18.11 -1.08 7.64
N PHE A 44 17.35 -2.18 7.51
CA PHE A 44 16.01 -2.33 8.06
C PHE A 44 15.93 -2.15 9.59
N ASN A 45 16.97 -2.56 10.32
CA ASN A 45 17.04 -2.42 11.78
C ASN A 45 17.13 -0.94 12.20
N SER A 46 17.86 -0.10 11.45
CA SER A 46 17.92 1.35 11.69
C SER A 46 16.60 2.08 11.46
N ILE A 47 15.64 1.45 10.78
CA ILE A 47 14.30 2.02 10.53
C ILE A 47 13.31 1.58 11.62
N SER A 48 13.69 0.71 12.56
CA SER A 48 12.77 0.16 13.58
C SER A 48 11.96 1.23 14.33
N GLY A 49 12.56 2.35 14.73
CA GLY A 49 11.86 3.46 15.38
C GLY A 49 10.83 4.14 14.46
N VAL A 50 11.19 4.38 13.20
CA VAL A 50 10.29 4.94 12.17
C VAL A 50 9.17 3.95 11.84
N SER A 51 9.47 2.66 11.79
CA SER A 51 8.50 1.58 11.58
C SER A 51 7.51 1.48 12.74
N LEU A 52 7.97 1.61 13.99
CA LEU A 52 7.11 1.58 15.17
C LEU A 52 6.16 2.79 15.18
N ALA A 53 6.71 4.00 14.92
CA ALA A 53 5.89 5.20 14.79
C ALA A 53 4.83 5.02 13.69
N ALA A 54 5.22 4.51 12.52
CA ALA A 54 4.29 4.25 11.43
C ALA A 54 3.19 3.23 11.79
N ALA A 55 3.50 2.19 12.56
CA ALA A 55 2.52 1.21 13.03
C ALA A 55 1.52 1.82 14.02
N VAL A 56 2.00 2.59 15.00
CA VAL A 56 1.12 3.29 15.97
C VAL A 56 0.22 4.30 15.26
N MET A 57 0.75 5.04 14.30
CA MET A 57 -0.05 5.98 13.50
C MET A 57 -1.08 5.25 12.64
N SER A 58 -0.75 4.07 12.09
CA SER A 58 -1.69 3.21 11.36
C SER A 58 -2.92 2.85 12.17
N LEU A 59 -2.69 2.30 13.37
CA LEU A 59 -3.73 1.94 14.32
C LEU A 59 -4.58 3.16 14.70
N SER A 60 -3.92 4.31 14.89
CA SER A 60 -4.56 5.54 15.32
C SER A 60 -5.51 6.08 14.24
N TYR A 61 -5.03 6.26 12.99
CA TYR A 61 -5.90 6.80 11.93
C TYR A 61 -6.99 5.82 11.50
N SER A 62 -6.73 4.50 11.53
CA SER A 62 -7.78 3.51 11.24
C SER A 62 -8.87 3.55 12.30
N THR A 63 -8.47 3.69 13.57
CA THR A 63 -9.42 3.82 14.69
C THR A 63 -10.26 5.08 14.56
N ILE A 64 -9.63 6.20 14.22
CA ILE A 64 -10.35 7.45 13.94
C ILE A 64 -11.32 7.27 12.76
N ALA A 65 -10.89 6.62 11.67
CA ALA A 65 -11.70 6.44 10.48
C ALA A 65 -13.04 5.73 10.78
N TRP A 66 -13.00 4.57 11.44
CA TRP A 66 -14.24 3.83 11.73
C TRP A 66 -15.03 4.48 12.87
N SER A 67 -14.39 4.93 13.95
CA SER A 67 -15.10 5.52 15.10
C SER A 67 -15.78 6.85 14.77
N ALA A 68 -15.13 7.70 13.96
CA ALA A 68 -15.74 8.93 13.47
C ALA A 68 -16.90 8.63 12.50
N SER A 69 -16.78 7.58 11.69
CA SER A 69 -17.87 7.13 10.81
C SER A 69 -19.08 6.67 11.61
N VAL A 70 -18.89 5.84 12.65
CA VAL A 70 -19.99 5.45 13.57
C VAL A 70 -20.65 6.67 14.18
N LYS A 71 -19.85 7.63 14.67
CA LYS A 71 -20.37 8.85 15.30
C LYS A 71 -21.14 9.73 14.32
N LYS A 72 -20.74 9.77 13.04
CA LYS A 72 -21.47 10.51 11.99
C LYS A 72 -22.83 9.87 11.71
N GLY A 73 -22.95 8.57 11.91
CA GLY A 73 -24.16 7.80 11.64
C GLY A 73 -24.43 7.63 10.14
N VAL A 74 -25.48 6.87 9.84
CA VAL A 74 -25.93 6.61 8.48
C VAL A 74 -26.36 7.92 7.83
N GLN A 75 -25.79 8.24 6.66
CA GLN A 75 -26.12 9.49 5.96
C GLN A 75 -27.55 9.43 5.39
N PRO A 76 -28.30 10.57 5.40
CA PRO A 76 -29.74 10.59 5.08
C PRO A 76 -30.11 10.10 3.67
N ASP A 77 -29.18 10.10 2.71
CA ASP A 77 -29.40 9.65 1.32
C ASP A 77 -28.48 8.47 0.93
N VAL A 78 -28.13 7.61 1.88
CA VAL A 78 -27.24 6.47 1.61
C VAL A 78 -27.88 5.48 0.63
N GLN A 79 -27.13 5.13 -0.41
CA GLN A 79 -27.52 4.08 -1.35
C GLN A 79 -26.57 2.89 -1.22
N TYR A 80 -27.14 1.70 -1.11
CA TYR A 80 -26.41 0.43 -1.13
C TYR A 80 -26.69 -0.26 -2.46
N GLY A 81 -25.65 -0.55 -3.24
CA GLY A 81 -25.82 -1.22 -4.53
C GLY A 81 -24.60 -1.02 -5.43
N TYR A 82 -24.81 -1.15 -6.74
CA TYR A 82 -23.73 -0.92 -7.69
C TYR A 82 -23.54 0.58 -7.95
N LYS A 83 -22.29 1.05 -7.82
CA LYS A 83 -21.92 2.44 -8.12
C LYS A 83 -22.04 2.79 -9.62
N ALA A 84 -21.87 1.80 -10.50
CA ALA A 84 -22.01 1.99 -11.94
C ALA A 84 -23.44 1.67 -12.41
N SER A 85 -23.98 2.51 -13.30
CA SER A 85 -25.29 2.31 -13.91
C SER A 85 -25.32 1.24 -15.01
N THR A 86 -24.16 0.90 -15.56
CA THR A 86 -24.02 -0.09 -16.65
C THR A 86 -23.42 -1.39 -16.13
N VAL A 87 -23.86 -2.53 -16.68
CA VAL A 87 -23.31 -3.85 -16.36
C VAL A 87 -21.81 -3.89 -16.61
N THR A 88 -21.35 -3.34 -17.73
CA THR A 88 -19.93 -3.24 -18.08
C THR A 88 -19.15 -2.45 -17.03
N GLY A 89 -19.67 -1.31 -16.58
CA GLY A 89 -19.05 -0.52 -15.52
C GLY A 89 -18.94 -1.30 -14.20
N THR A 90 -19.99 -2.04 -13.84
CA THR A 90 -19.99 -2.88 -12.63
C THR A 90 -18.94 -3.98 -12.69
N VAL A 91 -18.80 -4.67 -13.83
CA VAL A 91 -17.78 -5.73 -14.02
C VAL A 91 -16.37 -5.16 -13.90
N PHE A 92 -16.09 -4.02 -14.53
CA PHE A 92 -14.76 -3.42 -14.41
C PHE A 92 -14.45 -2.89 -13.01
N ASN A 93 -15.45 -2.34 -12.31
CA ASN A 93 -15.28 -1.93 -10.92
C ASN A 93 -14.99 -3.14 -10.02
N PHE A 94 -15.67 -4.26 -10.26
CA PHE A 94 -15.39 -5.52 -9.57
C PHE A 94 -13.95 -6.01 -9.82
N PHE A 95 -13.49 -5.98 -11.07
CA PHE A 95 -12.10 -6.31 -11.38
C PHE A 95 -11.09 -5.39 -10.68
N ASN A 96 -11.35 -4.08 -10.64
CA ASN A 96 -10.50 -3.15 -9.91
C ASN A 96 -10.46 -3.49 -8.39
N ALA A 97 -11.63 -3.74 -7.80
CA ALA A 97 -11.75 -4.09 -6.38
C ALA A 97 -11.01 -5.38 -6.00
N LEU A 98 -10.98 -6.39 -6.88
CA LEU A 98 -10.16 -7.59 -6.68
C LEU A 98 -8.66 -7.23 -6.50
N GLY A 99 -8.18 -6.26 -7.26
CA GLY A 99 -6.82 -5.73 -7.14
C GLY A 99 -6.59 -4.95 -5.87
N GLU A 100 -7.52 -4.07 -5.49
CA GLU A 100 -7.43 -3.30 -4.24
C GLU A 100 -7.35 -4.22 -3.02
N ILE A 101 -8.14 -5.31 -3.01
CA ILE A 101 -8.07 -6.33 -1.96
C ILE A 101 -6.71 -7.06 -2.00
N ALA A 102 -6.23 -7.47 -3.18
CA ALA A 102 -4.94 -8.12 -3.32
C ALA A 102 -3.77 -7.22 -2.84
N PHE A 103 -3.84 -5.92 -3.15
CA PHE A 103 -2.90 -4.92 -2.69
C PHE A 103 -2.92 -4.77 -1.16
N ALA A 104 -4.11 -4.78 -0.55
CA ALA A 104 -4.26 -4.59 0.90
C ALA A 104 -3.46 -5.63 1.71
N TYR A 105 -3.27 -6.84 1.17
CA TYR A 105 -2.50 -7.92 1.82
C TYR A 105 -1.09 -8.12 1.24
N ALA A 106 -0.52 -7.11 0.58
CA ALA A 106 0.73 -7.22 -0.18
C ALA A 106 2.05 -7.10 0.64
N GLY A 107 2.13 -7.70 1.83
CA GLY A 107 3.33 -7.61 2.69
C GLY A 107 4.45 -8.63 2.41
N HIS A 108 4.29 -9.51 1.43
CA HIS A 108 5.11 -10.73 1.30
C HIS A 108 6.53 -10.48 0.77
N ASN A 109 6.73 -9.39 0.01
CA ASN A 109 8.03 -9.01 -0.56
C ASN A 109 9.06 -8.54 0.50
N VAL A 110 8.62 -8.15 1.69
CA VAL A 110 9.50 -7.74 2.81
C VAL A 110 9.68 -8.84 3.86
N VAL A 111 8.98 -9.97 3.74
CA VAL A 111 9.01 -11.07 4.72
C VAL A 111 10.42 -11.62 4.93
N LEU A 112 11.19 -11.78 3.85
CA LEU A 112 12.56 -12.30 3.96
C LEU A 112 13.50 -11.30 4.66
N GLU A 113 13.32 -10.01 4.39
CA GLU A 113 14.11 -8.95 5.03
C GLU A 113 13.79 -8.86 6.52
N ILE A 114 12.50 -8.91 6.89
CA ILE A 114 12.07 -8.95 8.28
C ILE A 114 12.64 -10.20 8.97
N GLN A 115 12.53 -11.37 8.34
CA GLN A 115 13.01 -12.62 8.92
C GLN A 115 14.54 -12.63 9.08
N ALA A 116 15.28 -11.95 8.20
CA ALA A 116 16.73 -11.81 8.31
C ALA A 116 17.17 -10.97 9.53
N THR A 117 16.31 -10.09 10.04
CA THR A 117 16.59 -9.31 11.27
C THR A 117 16.34 -10.09 12.57
N ILE A 118 15.64 -11.23 12.50
CA ILE A 118 15.33 -12.06 13.66
C ILE A 118 16.56 -12.91 14.02
N PRO A 119 17.08 -12.83 15.26
CA PRO A 119 18.17 -13.68 15.70
C PRO A 119 17.84 -15.15 15.48
N SER A 120 18.75 -15.88 14.82
CA SER A 120 18.60 -17.32 14.57
C SER A 120 19.91 -18.05 14.82
N THR A 121 19.80 -19.25 15.40
CA THR A 121 20.89 -20.23 15.52
C THR A 121 20.44 -21.54 14.88
N PRO A 122 21.35 -22.48 14.56
CA PRO A 122 20.96 -23.80 14.06
C PRO A 122 19.93 -24.52 14.95
N GLU A 123 20.00 -24.31 16.27
CA GLU A 123 19.11 -24.90 17.27
C GLU A 123 17.80 -24.10 17.43
N LYS A 124 17.79 -22.81 17.07
CA LYS A 124 16.65 -21.90 17.21
C LYS A 124 16.38 -21.18 15.88
N PRO A 125 15.62 -21.80 14.96
CA PRO A 125 15.32 -21.21 13.65
C PRO A 125 14.40 -19.99 13.77
N SER A 126 14.64 -18.97 12.94
CA SER A 126 13.82 -17.74 12.89
C SER A 126 12.37 -17.99 12.46
N LYS A 127 12.07 -19.14 11.86
CA LYS A 127 10.72 -19.54 11.41
C LYS A 127 9.67 -19.45 12.53
N GLY A 128 10.01 -19.89 13.75
CA GLY A 128 9.07 -19.91 14.87
C GLY A 128 8.63 -18.50 15.30
N PRO A 129 9.58 -17.61 15.67
CA PRO A 129 9.29 -16.21 15.96
C PRO A 129 8.61 -15.48 14.79
N MET A 130 9.07 -15.73 13.55
CA MET A 130 8.47 -15.12 12.35
C MET A 130 6.99 -15.48 12.21
N TRP A 131 6.63 -16.75 12.41
CA TRP A 131 5.23 -17.19 12.35
C TRP A 131 4.35 -16.49 13.38
N LYS A 132 4.84 -16.37 14.64
CA LYS A 132 4.12 -15.64 15.70
C LYS A 132 3.92 -14.17 15.32
N GLY A 133 4.96 -13.53 14.78
CA GLY A 133 4.90 -12.15 14.29
C GLY A 133 3.87 -11.97 13.17
N VAL A 134 3.87 -12.86 12.18
CA VAL A 134 2.90 -12.85 11.07
C VAL A 134 1.46 -13.02 11.58
N VAL A 135 1.21 -13.96 12.50
CA VAL A 135 -0.14 -14.17 13.06
C VAL A 135 -0.64 -12.90 13.75
N VAL A 136 0.18 -12.28 14.62
CA VAL A 136 -0.18 -11.04 15.30
C VAL A 136 -0.40 -9.91 14.29
N ALA A 137 0.45 -9.78 13.29
CA ALA A 137 0.32 -8.77 12.25
C ALA A 137 -1.00 -8.90 11.48
N TYR A 138 -1.41 -10.11 11.08
CA TYR A 138 -2.67 -10.32 10.38
C TYR A 138 -3.91 -10.10 11.27
N ILE A 139 -3.83 -10.37 12.58
CA ILE A 139 -4.88 -9.99 13.53
C ILE A 139 -5.02 -8.47 13.58
N VAL A 140 -3.91 -7.73 13.68
CA VAL A 140 -3.92 -6.27 13.67
C VAL A 140 -4.46 -5.71 12.35
N VAL A 141 -4.05 -6.28 11.22
CA VAL A 141 -4.57 -5.91 9.89
C VAL A 141 -6.09 -6.11 9.84
N ALA A 142 -6.60 -7.24 10.34
CA ALA A 142 -8.04 -7.50 10.39
C ALA A 142 -8.78 -6.45 11.25
N LEU A 143 -8.23 -6.10 12.41
CA LEU A 143 -8.79 -5.07 13.31
C LEU A 143 -8.75 -3.66 12.70
N CYS A 144 -7.80 -3.37 11.80
CA CYS A 144 -7.76 -2.10 11.08
C CYS A 144 -8.70 -2.09 9.87
N TYR A 145 -8.72 -3.16 9.06
CA TYR A 145 -9.36 -3.15 7.76
C TYR A 145 -10.85 -3.47 7.82
N PHE A 146 -11.26 -4.52 8.54
CA PHE A 146 -12.67 -4.92 8.56
C PHE A 146 -13.58 -3.86 9.16
N PRO A 147 -13.26 -3.23 10.31
CA PRO A 147 -14.10 -2.15 10.84
C PRO A 147 -14.20 -0.98 9.88
N VAL A 148 -13.09 -0.55 9.29
CA VAL A 148 -13.09 0.58 8.34
C VAL A 148 -13.91 0.26 7.08
N ALA A 149 -13.76 -0.94 6.52
CA ALA A 149 -14.49 -1.34 5.32
C ALA A 149 -15.99 -1.55 5.60
N LEU A 150 -16.34 -2.32 6.63
CA LEU A 150 -17.72 -2.66 6.95
C LEU A 150 -18.50 -1.45 7.46
N ILE A 151 -17.97 -0.73 8.45
CA ILE A 151 -18.63 0.46 9.00
C ILE A 151 -18.60 1.59 7.98
N GLY A 152 -17.48 1.79 7.28
CA GLY A 152 -17.39 2.83 6.26
C GLY A 152 -18.43 2.65 5.16
N TYR A 153 -18.54 1.45 4.60
CA TYR A 153 -19.57 1.18 3.60
C TYR A 153 -20.98 1.23 4.19
N TRP A 154 -21.18 0.79 5.44
CA TRP A 154 -22.49 0.89 6.09
C TRP A 154 -22.91 2.33 6.37
N MET A 155 -22.00 3.25 6.65
CA MET A 155 -22.37 4.65 6.93
C MET A 155 -22.53 5.50 5.65
N TYR A 156 -21.72 5.23 4.62
CA TYR A 156 -21.64 6.07 3.40
C TYR A 156 -22.16 5.41 2.12
N GLY A 157 -22.33 4.08 2.08
CA GLY A 157 -22.77 3.35 0.90
C GLY A 157 -21.95 3.68 -0.36
N ASN A 158 -22.62 3.91 -1.48
CA ASN A 158 -22.01 4.26 -2.76
C ASN A 158 -21.26 5.61 -2.77
N ALA A 159 -21.53 6.49 -1.79
CA ALA A 159 -20.86 7.78 -1.66
C ALA A 159 -19.48 7.67 -1.00
N VAL A 160 -19.07 6.48 -0.55
CA VAL A 160 -17.73 6.28 0.00
C VAL A 160 -16.66 6.58 -1.06
N SER A 161 -15.70 7.41 -0.68
CA SER A 161 -14.51 7.68 -1.47
C SER A 161 -13.43 6.61 -1.22
N ASP A 162 -12.53 6.39 -2.18
CA ASP A 162 -11.45 5.40 -2.07
C ASP A 162 -10.59 5.59 -0.82
N ASN A 163 -10.45 6.84 -0.37
CA ASN A 163 -9.87 7.18 0.94
C ASN A 163 -10.97 7.69 1.86
N ILE A 164 -11.45 6.83 2.76
CA ILE A 164 -12.54 7.13 3.70
C ILE A 164 -12.31 8.40 4.55
N LEU A 165 -11.06 8.81 4.81
CA LEU A 165 -10.78 10.05 5.54
C LEU A 165 -11.24 11.30 4.79
N ILE A 166 -11.44 11.21 3.47
CA ILE A 166 -12.01 12.26 2.64
C ILE A 166 -13.53 12.32 2.82
N SER A 167 -14.19 11.18 3.05
CA SER A 167 -15.64 11.10 3.34
C SER A 167 -16.00 11.69 4.71
N LEU A 168 -15.03 11.84 5.62
CA LEU A 168 -15.19 12.53 6.90
C LEU A 168 -15.15 14.05 6.66
N GLU A 169 -16.25 14.74 6.95
CA GLU A 169 -16.36 16.20 6.74
C GLU A 169 -16.22 17.01 8.04
N LYS A 170 -16.61 16.44 9.20
CA LYS A 170 -16.54 17.10 10.51
C LYS A 170 -16.22 16.08 11.63
N PRO A 171 -15.56 16.49 12.73
CA PRO A 171 -14.96 17.80 12.97
C PRO A 171 -13.58 17.95 12.31
N THR A 172 -13.25 19.17 11.85
CA THR A 172 -12.06 19.49 11.05
C THR A 172 -10.73 19.09 11.71
N TRP A 173 -10.57 19.35 13.01
CA TRP A 173 -9.32 19.04 13.73
C TRP A 173 -9.00 17.53 13.73
N LEU A 174 -10.03 16.68 13.83
CA LEU A 174 -9.88 15.24 13.89
C LEU A 174 -9.41 14.68 12.54
N ILE A 175 -9.96 15.23 11.45
CA ILE A 175 -9.60 14.86 10.08
C ILE A 175 -8.19 15.36 9.75
N ALA A 176 -7.83 16.57 10.19
CA ALA A 176 -6.49 17.10 10.03
C ALA A 176 -5.46 16.20 10.75
N MET A 177 -5.72 15.83 12.00
CA MET A 177 -4.87 14.92 12.77
C MET A 177 -4.75 13.54 12.11
N ALA A 178 -5.86 12.95 11.65
CA ALA A 178 -5.85 11.66 10.96
C ALA A 178 -5.01 11.71 9.67
N ASN A 179 -5.06 12.81 8.92
CA ASN A 179 -4.22 12.97 7.73
C ASN A 179 -2.74 13.09 8.08
N LEU A 180 -2.36 13.76 9.16
CA LEU A 180 -0.96 13.75 9.63
C LEU A 180 -0.50 12.35 10.05
N PHE A 181 -1.35 11.57 10.72
CA PHE A 181 -1.04 10.19 11.06
C PHE A 181 -0.82 9.33 9.81
N VAL A 182 -1.62 9.52 8.76
CA VAL A 182 -1.39 8.88 7.46
C VAL A 182 -0.04 9.29 6.87
N VAL A 183 0.34 10.57 6.95
CA VAL A 183 1.65 11.03 6.46
C VAL A 183 2.79 10.31 7.16
N VAL A 184 2.79 10.25 8.49
CA VAL A 184 3.83 9.56 9.27
C VAL A 184 3.83 8.05 8.97
N HIS A 185 2.66 7.43 8.87
CA HIS A 185 2.52 6.02 8.50
C HIS A 185 3.15 5.73 7.13
N VAL A 186 2.79 6.51 6.11
CA VAL A 186 3.27 6.31 4.74
C VAL A 186 4.76 6.63 4.63
N ILE A 187 5.30 7.53 5.49
CA ILE A 187 6.74 7.75 5.56
C ILE A 187 7.47 6.45 5.91
N GLY A 188 7.06 5.78 7.00
CA GLY A 188 7.68 4.53 7.43
C GLY A 188 7.43 3.38 6.46
N SER A 189 6.21 3.27 5.93
CA SER A 189 5.86 2.26 4.92
C SER A 189 6.77 2.37 3.69
N TYR A 190 7.00 3.59 3.16
CA TYR A 190 7.91 3.77 2.04
C TYR A 190 9.33 3.27 2.34
N GLN A 191 9.88 3.56 3.53
CA GLN A 191 11.23 3.10 3.89
C GLN A 191 11.31 1.58 3.95
N ILE A 192 10.32 0.93 4.56
CA ILE A 192 10.24 -0.54 4.67
C ILE A 192 10.24 -1.19 3.28
N TYR A 193 9.45 -0.68 2.34
CA TYR A 193 9.38 -1.25 0.99
C TYR A 193 10.55 -0.86 0.08
N ALA A 194 11.16 0.32 0.30
CA ALA A 194 12.27 0.79 -0.54
C ALA A 194 13.59 0.05 -0.25
N MET A 195 13.82 -0.41 0.99
CA MET A 195 15.07 -1.07 1.37
C MET A 195 15.41 -2.30 0.51
N PRO A 196 14.52 -3.30 0.33
CA PRO A 196 14.80 -4.44 -0.54
C PRO A 196 15.07 -4.04 -2.00
N VAL A 197 14.43 -2.95 -2.46
CA VAL A 197 14.62 -2.45 -3.83
C VAL A 197 16.00 -1.80 -3.97
N PHE A 198 16.44 -1.03 -2.97
CA PHE A 198 17.80 -0.49 -2.93
C PHE A 198 18.83 -1.62 -2.97
N ASP A 199 18.67 -2.64 -2.13
CA ASP A 199 19.60 -3.77 -2.08
C ASP A 199 19.60 -4.56 -3.39
N MET A 200 18.44 -4.73 -4.03
CA MET A 200 18.34 -5.36 -5.35
C MET A 200 19.11 -4.56 -6.41
N ILE A 201 18.89 -3.25 -6.51
CA ILE A 201 19.55 -2.40 -7.52
C ILE A 201 21.06 -2.37 -7.25
N GLU A 202 21.48 -2.11 -6.01
CA GLU A 202 22.88 -2.08 -5.62
C GLU A 202 23.57 -3.43 -5.91
N THR A 203 22.90 -4.55 -5.65
CA THR A 203 23.41 -5.90 -5.96
C THR A 203 23.62 -6.09 -7.46
N VAL A 204 22.69 -5.64 -8.31
CA VAL A 204 22.83 -5.74 -9.77
C VAL A 204 23.99 -4.85 -10.25
N LEU A 205 24.08 -3.62 -9.77
CA LEU A 205 25.14 -2.68 -10.13
C LEU A 205 26.53 -3.23 -9.78
N VAL A 206 26.70 -3.78 -8.57
CA VAL A 206 27.99 -4.30 -8.10
C VAL A 206 28.31 -5.67 -8.69
N LYS A 207 27.39 -6.63 -8.63
CA LYS A 207 27.69 -8.03 -9.01
C LYS A 207 27.56 -8.32 -10.50
N LYS A 208 26.64 -7.66 -11.22
CA LYS A 208 26.43 -7.89 -12.66
C LYS A 208 27.12 -6.85 -13.52
N LEU A 209 27.07 -5.58 -13.13
CA LEU A 209 27.66 -4.48 -13.89
C LEU A 209 29.06 -4.09 -13.42
N HIS A 210 29.61 -4.79 -12.41
CA HIS A 210 30.98 -4.64 -11.92
C HIS A 210 31.34 -3.21 -11.45
N PHE A 211 30.35 -2.44 -10.99
CA PHE A 211 30.63 -1.14 -10.35
C PHE A 211 31.30 -1.33 -8.99
N THR A 212 32.22 -0.43 -8.64
CA THR A 212 32.87 -0.44 -7.32
C THR A 212 31.86 -0.05 -6.23
N PRO A 213 31.68 -0.86 -5.18
CA PRO A 213 30.82 -0.50 -4.06
C PRO A 213 31.39 0.75 -3.38
N SER A 214 30.65 1.85 -3.43
CA SER A 214 31.07 3.15 -2.89
C SER A 214 29.89 3.88 -2.27
N PHE A 215 30.18 4.79 -1.34
CA PHE A 215 29.17 5.68 -0.79
C PHE A 215 28.46 6.48 -1.89
N THR A 216 29.22 6.94 -2.90
CA THR A 216 28.70 7.66 -4.06
C THR A 216 27.71 6.83 -4.87
N LEU A 217 28.02 5.55 -5.16
CA LEU A 217 27.11 4.65 -5.89
C LEU A 217 25.79 4.48 -5.15
N ARG A 218 25.87 4.25 -3.83
CA ARG A 218 24.71 4.10 -2.96
C ARG A 218 23.87 5.38 -2.90
N PHE A 219 24.53 6.53 -2.73
CA PHE A 219 23.88 7.83 -2.75
C PHE A 219 23.13 8.08 -4.06
N ILE A 220 23.79 7.94 -5.21
CA ILE A 220 23.19 8.18 -6.52
C ILE A 220 22.01 7.24 -6.76
N THR A 221 22.19 5.94 -6.49
CA THR A 221 21.16 4.92 -6.73
C THR A 221 19.88 5.21 -5.94
N ARG A 222 20.03 5.50 -4.64
CA ARG A 222 18.90 5.74 -3.74
C ARG A 222 18.17 7.04 -4.07
N ASN A 223 18.90 8.13 -4.29
CA ASN A 223 18.30 9.40 -4.71
C ASN A 223 17.60 9.27 -6.08
N THR A 224 18.19 8.54 -7.03
CA THR A 224 17.58 8.31 -8.35
C THR A 224 16.25 7.54 -8.21
N TYR A 225 16.21 6.52 -7.36
CA TYR A 225 14.97 5.79 -7.09
C TYR A 225 13.90 6.66 -6.41
N VAL A 226 14.28 7.46 -5.41
CA VAL A 226 13.34 8.41 -4.77
C VAL A 226 12.81 9.42 -5.78
N ALA A 227 13.68 9.99 -6.64
CA ALA A 227 13.29 10.91 -7.69
C ALA A 227 12.36 10.25 -8.72
N LEU A 228 12.64 9.01 -9.14
CA LEU A 228 11.80 8.26 -10.06
C LEU A 228 10.40 7.99 -9.48
N THR A 229 10.34 7.51 -8.23
CA THR A 229 9.05 7.24 -7.57
C THR A 229 8.26 8.52 -7.28
N MET A 230 8.94 9.65 -7.01
CA MET A 230 8.34 10.98 -6.92
C MET A 230 7.74 11.39 -8.27
N PHE A 231 8.51 11.29 -9.35
CA PHE A 231 8.08 11.63 -10.71
C PHE A 231 6.84 10.82 -11.11
N ILE A 232 6.87 9.49 -10.94
CA ILE A 232 5.71 8.63 -11.21
C ILE A 232 4.49 9.04 -10.38
N GLY A 233 4.70 9.36 -9.09
CA GLY A 233 3.62 9.82 -8.21
C GLY A 233 2.99 11.15 -8.63
N ILE A 234 3.77 12.05 -9.23
CA ILE A 234 3.28 13.31 -9.80
C ILE A 234 2.52 13.04 -11.11
N CYS A 235 3.02 12.13 -11.95
CA CYS A 235 2.40 11.83 -13.24
C CYS A 235 1.04 11.11 -13.10
N PHE A 236 0.90 10.22 -12.12
CA PHE A 236 -0.27 9.37 -11.97
C PHE A 236 -0.82 9.41 -10.54
N PRO A 237 -1.45 10.51 -10.07
CA PRO A 237 -1.93 10.62 -8.70
C PRO A 237 -3.28 9.91 -8.45
N PHE A 238 -3.56 8.80 -9.14
CA PHE A 238 -4.83 8.08 -9.10
C PHE A 238 -4.78 6.92 -8.09
N PHE A 239 -5.41 7.09 -6.93
CA PHE A 239 -5.23 6.14 -5.82
C PHE A 239 -5.88 4.77 -6.11
N GLY A 240 -7.19 4.71 -6.31
CA GLY A 240 -7.90 3.44 -6.56
C GLY A 240 -7.36 2.70 -7.79
N GLY A 241 -7.22 3.39 -8.92
CA GLY A 241 -6.71 2.79 -10.16
C GLY A 241 -5.29 2.20 -10.04
N LEU A 242 -4.36 2.87 -9.33
CA LEU A 242 -3.02 2.33 -9.09
C LEU A 242 -3.05 1.11 -8.18
N LEU A 243 -3.85 1.15 -7.11
CA LEU A 243 -3.98 0.03 -6.17
C LEU A 243 -4.54 -1.20 -6.86
N GLY A 244 -5.62 -1.04 -7.64
CA GLY A 244 -6.20 -2.11 -8.42
C GLY A 244 -5.20 -2.67 -9.43
N PHE A 245 -4.56 -1.82 -10.23
CA PHE A 245 -3.61 -2.27 -11.26
C PHE A 245 -2.42 -3.04 -10.67
N PHE A 246 -1.70 -2.46 -9.71
CA PHE A 246 -0.51 -3.10 -9.14
C PHE A 246 -0.84 -4.26 -8.19
N GLY A 247 -2.00 -4.23 -7.54
CA GLY A 247 -2.54 -5.34 -6.76
C GLY A 247 -2.64 -6.63 -7.57
N GLY A 248 -3.21 -6.54 -8.78
CA GLY A 248 -3.24 -7.66 -9.73
C GLY A 248 -1.89 -7.93 -10.39
N PHE A 249 -1.31 -6.94 -11.07
CA PHE A 249 -0.16 -7.15 -11.95
C PHE A 249 1.11 -7.54 -11.21
N ALA A 250 1.45 -6.82 -10.14
CA ALA A 250 2.72 -7.00 -9.43
C ALA A 250 2.56 -7.92 -8.22
N PHE A 251 1.51 -7.73 -7.42
CA PHE A 251 1.37 -8.46 -6.16
C PHE A 251 0.71 -9.83 -6.29
N ALA A 252 -0.16 -10.05 -7.28
CA ALA A 252 -0.73 -11.38 -7.48
C ALA A 252 0.36 -12.46 -7.74
N PRO A 253 1.37 -12.21 -8.60
CA PRO A 253 2.53 -13.09 -8.74
C PRO A 253 3.30 -13.35 -7.46
N THR A 254 3.77 -12.29 -6.81
CA THR A 254 4.73 -12.41 -5.70
C THR A 254 4.09 -12.95 -4.43
N THR A 255 2.77 -12.78 -4.28
CA THR A 255 2.04 -13.16 -3.07
C THR A 255 1.27 -14.47 -3.22
N TYR A 256 0.52 -14.64 -4.33
CA TYR A 256 -0.49 -15.69 -4.40
C TYR A 256 -0.04 -16.94 -5.17
N PHE A 257 0.69 -16.78 -6.29
CA PHE A 257 1.04 -17.95 -7.11
C PHE A 257 2.51 -18.36 -7.07
N LEU A 258 3.49 -17.43 -7.13
CA LEU A 258 4.91 -17.83 -7.17
C LEU A 258 5.35 -18.61 -5.92
N PRO A 259 5.02 -18.17 -4.68
CA PRO A 259 5.38 -18.92 -3.49
C PRO A 259 4.78 -20.34 -3.49
N CYS A 260 3.55 -20.49 -3.98
CA CYS A 260 2.87 -21.78 -4.07
C CYS A 260 3.53 -22.71 -5.11
N VAL A 261 3.92 -22.18 -6.27
CA VAL A 261 4.68 -22.93 -7.29
C VAL A 261 6.02 -23.39 -6.75
N ILE A 262 6.74 -22.49 -6.06
CA ILE A 262 8.03 -22.79 -5.42
C ILE A 262 7.84 -23.88 -4.36
N TRP A 263 6.83 -23.77 -3.49
CA TRP A 263 6.51 -24.76 -2.47
C TRP A 263 6.22 -26.15 -3.06
N LEU A 264 5.38 -26.23 -4.09
CA LEU A 264 5.05 -27.48 -4.76
C LEU A 264 6.28 -28.11 -5.44
N SER A 265 7.17 -27.29 -6.00
CA SER A 265 8.37 -27.75 -6.70
C SER A 265 9.45 -28.28 -5.75
N ILE A 266 9.64 -27.62 -4.60
CA ILE A 266 10.66 -27.99 -3.60
C ILE A 266 10.16 -29.12 -2.71
N TYR A 267 8.99 -28.96 -2.08
CA TYR A 267 8.52 -29.86 -1.04
C TYR A 267 7.77 -31.09 -1.59
N LYS A 268 7.24 -31.01 -2.82
CA LYS A 268 6.53 -32.10 -3.51
C LYS A 268 5.51 -32.84 -2.61
N PRO A 269 4.53 -32.13 -2.01
CA PRO A 269 3.55 -32.75 -1.12
C PRO A 269 2.73 -33.83 -1.85
N LYS A 270 2.22 -34.81 -1.10
CA LYS A 270 1.36 -35.88 -1.64
C LYS A 270 0.21 -35.27 -2.45
N LYS A 271 0.01 -35.77 -3.68
CA LYS A 271 -1.11 -35.36 -4.54
C LYS A 271 -2.43 -35.52 -3.77
N TRP A 272 -3.31 -34.54 -3.90
CA TRP A 272 -4.60 -34.47 -3.19
C TRP A 272 -4.51 -34.30 -1.66
N SER A 273 -3.33 -34.05 -1.10
CA SER A 273 -3.24 -33.57 0.28
C SER A 273 -3.80 -32.16 0.40
N LEU A 274 -4.20 -31.77 1.61
CA LEU A 274 -4.69 -30.43 1.91
C LEU A 274 -3.70 -29.34 1.48
N SER A 275 -2.40 -29.52 1.74
CA SER A 275 -1.36 -28.60 1.28
C SER A 275 -1.30 -28.52 -0.25
N TRP A 276 -1.41 -29.66 -0.96
CA TRP A 276 -1.39 -29.68 -2.42
C TRP A 276 -2.59 -28.93 -3.02
N ILE A 277 -3.79 -29.17 -2.49
CA ILE A 277 -5.04 -28.54 -2.96
C ILE A 277 -5.00 -27.02 -2.73
N ILE A 278 -4.64 -26.57 -1.52
CA ILE A 278 -4.60 -25.14 -1.19
C ILE A 278 -3.62 -24.39 -2.10
N ASN A 279 -2.42 -24.94 -2.33
CA ASN A 279 -1.45 -24.29 -3.21
C ASN A 279 -1.96 -24.17 -4.65
N TRP A 280 -2.65 -25.18 -5.18
CA TRP A 280 -3.27 -25.07 -6.51
C TRP A 280 -4.39 -24.04 -6.57
N ILE A 281 -5.25 -23.96 -5.54
CA ILE A 281 -6.28 -22.93 -5.45
C ILE A 281 -5.64 -21.54 -5.45
N CYS A 282 -4.59 -21.31 -4.67
CA CYS A 282 -3.85 -20.05 -4.63
C CYS A 282 -3.22 -19.70 -5.98
N ILE A 283 -2.68 -20.70 -6.71
CA ILE A 283 -2.13 -20.49 -8.06
C ILE A 283 -3.23 -20.06 -9.04
N VAL A 284 -4.33 -20.81 -9.12
CA VAL A 284 -5.43 -20.50 -10.04
C VAL A 284 -6.02 -19.12 -9.73
N PHE A 285 -6.30 -18.86 -8.45
CA PHE A 285 -6.81 -17.57 -8.00
C PHE A 285 -5.83 -16.43 -8.28
N GLY A 286 -4.54 -16.62 -8.00
CA GLY A 286 -3.49 -15.62 -8.26
C GLY A 286 -3.35 -15.30 -9.76
N VAL A 287 -3.45 -16.30 -10.63
CA VAL A 287 -3.43 -16.09 -12.09
C VAL A 287 -4.68 -15.34 -12.55
N VAL A 288 -5.87 -15.69 -12.03
CA VAL A 288 -7.11 -14.96 -12.33
C VAL A 288 -7.01 -13.50 -11.89
N LEU A 289 -6.49 -13.23 -10.68
CA LEU A 289 -6.23 -11.88 -10.21
C LEU A 289 -5.26 -11.13 -11.14
N MET A 290 -4.14 -11.75 -11.50
CA MET A 290 -3.13 -11.14 -12.38
C MET A 290 -3.70 -10.72 -13.73
N VAL A 291 -4.70 -11.45 -14.26
CA VAL A 291 -5.32 -11.12 -15.55
C VAL A 291 -6.46 -10.11 -15.39
N LEU A 292 -7.41 -10.37 -14.50
CA LEU A 292 -8.64 -9.58 -14.43
C LEU A 292 -8.42 -8.20 -13.79
N SER A 293 -7.67 -8.16 -12.70
CA SER A 293 -7.54 -6.93 -11.90
C SER A 293 -6.85 -5.78 -12.64
N PRO A 294 -5.75 -6.00 -13.39
CA PRO A 294 -5.12 -4.95 -14.18
C PRO A 294 -6.03 -4.36 -15.26
N ILE A 295 -6.98 -5.13 -15.80
CA ILE A 295 -7.96 -4.63 -16.77
C ILE A 295 -8.88 -3.60 -16.09
N GLY A 296 -9.38 -3.92 -14.90
CA GLY A 296 -10.20 -3.01 -14.11
C GLY A 296 -9.43 -1.75 -13.68
N GLY A 297 -8.23 -1.94 -13.14
CA GLY A 297 -7.35 -0.84 -12.73
C GLY A 297 -6.94 0.07 -13.89
N LEU A 298 -6.59 -0.49 -15.04
CA LEU A 298 -6.24 0.28 -16.23
C LEU A 298 -7.42 1.09 -16.75
N ARG A 299 -8.63 0.52 -16.77
CA ARG A 299 -9.83 1.29 -17.12
C ARG A 299 -10.05 2.46 -16.15
N GLN A 300 -9.92 2.22 -14.85
CA GLN A 300 -10.07 3.29 -13.85
C GLN A 300 -9.03 4.39 -14.07
N LEU A 301 -7.77 4.03 -14.30
CA LEU A 301 -6.70 4.97 -14.64
C LEU A 301 -7.00 5.78 -15.91
N ILE A 302 -7.53 5.14 -16.96
CA ILE A 302 -7.92 5.83 -18.21
C ILE A 302 -9.06 6.82 -17.94
N LEU A 303 -10.04 6.45 -17.13
CA LEU A 303 -11.16 7.32 -16.79
C LEU A 303 -10.71 8.53 -15.95
N ASP A 304 -9.85 8.29 -14.96
CA ASP A 304 -9.31 9.35 -14.11
C ASP A 304 -8.33 10.27 -14.87
N ALA A 305 -7.56 9.72 -15.82
CA ALA A 305 -6.63 10.48 -16.64
C ALA A 305 -7.34 11.43 -17.62
N LYS A 306 -8.56 11.11 -18.06
CA LYS A 306 -9.33 11.99 -18.97
C LYS A 306 -9.70 13.33 -18.35
N THR A 307 -9.85 13.38 -17.03
CA THR A 307 -10.22 14.59 -16.29
C THR A 307 -9.02 15.24 -15.59
N TYR A 308 -7.83 14.64 -15.72
CA TYR A 308 -6.63 15.12 -15.06
C TYR A 308 -5.87 16.11 -15.94
N GLU A 309 -5.77 17.35 -15.49
CA GLU A 309 -4.92 18.35 -16.11
C GLU A 309 -3.56 18.40 -15.41
N PHE A 310 -2.51 17.98 -16.11
CA PHE A 310 -1.16 17.81 -15.54
C PHE A 310 -0.55 19.14 -15.03
N PHE A 311 -0.93 20.27 -15.62
CA PHE A 311 -0.30 21.57 -15.40
C PHE A 311 -1.25 22.73 -15.04
N ASN A 312 -2.57 22.51 -14.92
CA ASN A 312 -3.51 23.57 -14.49
C ASN A 312 -3.71 23.64 -12.98
#